data_AF-A0A957P2K6-F1
#
_entry.id   AF-A0A957P2K6-F1
#
_cell.length_a   1.000
_cell.length_b   1.000
_cell.length_c   1.000
_cell.angle_alpha   90.00
_cell.angle_beta   90.00
_cell.angle_gamma   90.00
#
_symmetry.space_group_name_H-M   'P 1'
#
loop_
_entity.id
_entity.type
_entity.pdbx_description
1 polymer ?
#
loop_
_entity_poly.entity_id
_entity_poly.type
_entity_poly.pdbx_seq_one_letter_code
_entity_poly.pdbx_strand_id
1 'polypeptide(L)'
;MLHTPKQITRALDRVLHTVEQPARYTGGELNSVVKDWSDPQLDSRIALAFPDIYELGGSNLGLMVLYDLINKRPNMVAERVYCPWPDFERVMRRDEIPLFSLETRHSVADFDILGISLPYEQLYTNVLTLLDLAGIPLRAVDRTAAHPLVLAGGSACYNPEPMSTFFDAMIIGEGEEVIFEVIEAYREWRKRVEEWTSRGVEETQDGPTPPLLYSSTVDSKRVDLWEKLAQIPGVYVPALYDVSYAADGTIAAIAPTHAHAPREVLKRVVTELPPPVTKFIVPYINVVHNRAAIEIMRGCTRGCRFCQAGMIFRPVRERTADEVLAAVDEMIEHCGFEEVSFLSLSSSDYTHVEELVRRTMEK
;
A
#
# COMPACT_ATOMS: atom_id res chain seq x y z
N MET A 1 -1.24 -13.58 21.82
CA MET A 1 -1.57 -13.47 20.38
C MET A 1 -1.36 -14.80 19.68
N LEU A 2 -2.20 -15.10 18.69
CA LEU A 2 -1.98 -16.23 17.77
C LEU A 2 -0.85 -15.89 16.79
N HIS A 3 -0.01 -16.85 16.41
CA HIS A 3 1.21 -16.56 15.65
C HIS A 3 1.36 -17.35 14.35
N THR A 4 0.43 -18.26 14.04
CA THR A 4 0.52 -19.08 12.82
C THR A 4 -0.77 -19.04 12.02
N PRO A 5 -0.70 -19.15 10.68
CA PRO A 5 -1.88 -19.27 9.83
C PRO A 5 -2.89 -20.32 10.28
N LYS A 6 -2.40 -21.46 10.78
CA LYS A 6 -3.24 -22.56 11.28
C LYS A 6 -3.97 -22.18 12.56
N GLN A 7 -3.30 -21.48 13.49
CA GLN A 7 -3.92 -20.99 14.71
C GLN A 7 -4.97 -19.91 14.41
N ILE A 8 -4.63 -18.95 13.54
CA ILE A 8 -5.54 -17.89 13.11
C ILE A 8 -6.76 -18.50 12.43
N THR A 9 -6.58 -19.41 11.48
CA THR A 9 -7.66 -20.18 10.85
C THR A 9 -8.59 -20.83 11.87
N ARG A 10 -8.03 -21.58 12.82
CA ARG A 10 -8.84 -22.27 13.83
C ARG A 10 -9.60 -21.31 14.74
N ALA A 11 -9.06 -20.12 15.00
CA ALA A 11 -9.76 -19.09 15.74
C ALA A 11 -10.91 -18.50 14.92
N LEU A 12 -10.68 -18.18 13.64
CA LEU A 12 -11.72 -17.70 12.72
C LEU A 12 -12.90 -18.67 12.63
N ASP A 13 -12.64 -19.97 12.47
CA ASP A 13 -13.70 -21.00 12.42
C ASP A 13 -14.62 -20.98 13.65
N ARG A 14 -14.11 -20.54 14.80
CA ARG A 14 -14.87 -20.46 16.06
C ARG A 14 -15.63 -19.16 16.23
N VAL A 15 -15.23 -18.07 15.57
CA VAL A 15 -15.76 -16.74 15.88
C VAL A 15 -16.50 -16.08 14.72
N LEU A 16 -16.25 -16.48 13.47
CA LEU A 16 -16.84 -15.82 12.31
C LEU A 16 -18.38 -15.90 12.29
N HIS A 17 -18.98 -16.96 12.82
CA HIS A 17 -20.44 -17.05 12.92
C HIS A 17 -21.07 -16.05 13.92
N THR A 18 -20.25 -15.31 14.68
CA THR A 18 -20.69 -14.35 15.69
C THR A 18 -20.58 -12.89 15.26
N VAL A 19 -20.09 -12.62 14.04
CA VAL A 19 -19.87 -11.27 13.52
C VAL A 19 -20.71 -10.98 12.28
N GLU A 20 -20.91 -9.71 12.01
CA GLU A 20 -21.59 -9.19 10.85
C GLU A 20 -20.73 -9.39 9.59
N GLN A 21 -21.36 -9.86 8.52
CA GLN A 21 -20.72 -10.09 7.22
C GLN A 21 -19.39 -10.87 7.29
N PRO A 22 -19.39 -12.10 7.83
CA PRO A 22 -18.15 -12.86 8.05
C PRO A 22 -17.37 -13.18 6.78
N ALA A 23 -18.02 -13.16 5.61
CA ALA A 23 -17.40 -13.36 4.31
C ALA A 23 -16.30 -12.32 4.00
N ARG A 24 -16.28 -11.15 4.67
CA ARG A 24 -15.17 -10.18 4.60
C ARG A 24 -13.81 -10.77 4.98
N TYR A 25 -13.82 -11.86 5.76
CA TYR A 25 -12.64 -12.39 6.44
C TYR A 25 -12.26 -13.82 6.00
N THR A 26 -12.97 -14.41 5.03
CA THR A 26 -12.81 -15.82 4.69
C THR A 26 -11.62 -16.10 3.77
N GLY A 27 -11.34 -15.18 2.82
CA GLY A 27 -10.38 -15.37 1.74
C GLY A 27 -10.80 -16.45 0.74
N GLY A 28 -9.84 -16.89 -0.09
CA GLY A 28 -10.03 -17.99 -1.05
C GLY A 28 -10.64 -17.60 -2.40
N GLU A 29 -10.80 -16.30 -2.66
CA GLU A 29 -11.45 -15.76 -3.86
C GLU A 29 -10.82 -16.24 -5.18
N LEU A 30 -11.63 -16.24 -6.24
CA LEU A 30 -11.14 -16.54 -7.59
C LEU A 30 -10.05 -15.53 -7.99
N ASN A 31 -9.01 -16.03 -8.66
CA ASN A 31 -7.81 -15.28 -9.07
C ASN A 31 -6.92 -14.77 -7.92
N SER A 32 -7.21 -15.12 -6.66
CA SER A 32 -6.24 -14.92 -5.58
C SER A 32 -4.96 -15.73 -5.83
N VAL A 33 -3.80 -15.11 -5.61
CA VAL A 33 -2.49 -15.72 -5.76
C VAL A 33 -1.99 -16.11 -4.38
N VAL A 34 -1.67 -17.40 -4.23
CA VAL A 34 -1.06 -17.97 -3.03
C VAL A 34 0.27 -18.59 -3.43
N LYS A 35 1.34 -18.20 -2.74
CA LYS A 35 2.69 -18.76 -2.92
C LYS A 35 3.13 -19.48 -1.66
N ASP A 36 4.02 -20.45 -1.80
CA ASP A 36 4.54 -21.19 -0.66
C ASP A 36 5.56 -20.34 0.11
N TRP A 37 5.21 -19.94 1.34
CA TRP A 37 6.09 -19.16 2.21
C TRP A 37 7.34 -19.92 2.66
N SER A 38 7.36 -21.24 2.49
CA SER A 38 8.55 -22.08 2.75
C SER A 38 9.48 -22.21 1.55
N ASP A 39 9.09 -21.71 0.37
CA ASP A 39 9.96 -21.69 -0.81
C ASP A 39 11.15 -20.75 -0.56
N PRO A 40 12.40 -21.25 -0.60
CA PRO A 40 13.58 -20.41 -0.44
C PRO A 40 13.76 -19.36 -1.54
N GLN A 41 13.07 -19.49 -2.69
CA GLN A 41 13.07 -18.48 -3.73
C GLN A 41 12.15 -17.29 -3.40
N LEU A 42 11.22 -17.44 -2.44
CA LEU A 42 10.34 -16.37 -2.01
C LEU A 42 11.04 -15.50 -0.98
N ASP A 43 11.58 -14.36 -1.42
CA ASP A 43 12.45 -13.51 -0.61
C ASP A 43 11.89 -12.11 -0.33
N SER A 44 10.65 -11.84 -0.75
CA SER A 44 9.94 -10.59 -0.42
C SER A 44 8.46 -10.85 -0.19
N ARG A 45 7.98 -10.50 1.01
CA ARG A 45 6.59 -10.68 1.43
C ARG A 45 5.95 -9.33 1.74
N ILE A 46 4.98 -8.93 0.93
CA ILE A 46 4.35 -7.62 1.02
C ILE A 46 2.89 -7.78 1.46
N ALA A 47 2.52 -7.14 2.56
CA ALA A 47 1.13 -6.94 2.94
C ALA A 47 0.64 -5.62 2.32
N LEU A 48 -0.34 -5.69 1.42
CA LEU A 48 -0.99 -4.54 0.82
C LEU A 48 -2.29 -4.25 1.57
N ALA A 49 -2.27 -3.23 2.41
CA ALA A 49 -3.39 -2.86 3.26
C ALA A 49 -4.21 -1.71 2.68
N PHE A 50 -5.53 -1.85 2.78
CA PHE A 50 -6.46 -0.73 2.69
C PHE A 50 -7.06 -0.48 4.09
N PRO A 51 -6.91 0.73 4.66
CA PRO A 51 -7.36 1.05 6.02
C PRO A 51 -8.88 1.28 6.10
N ASP A 52 -9.65 0.37 5.54
CA ASP A 52 -11.11 0.32 5.63
C ASP A 52 -11.58 -1.12 5.39
N ILE A 53 -12.88 -1.35 5.48
CA ILE A 53 -13.50 -2.65 5.23
C ILE A 53 -13.26 -3.15 3.80
N TYR A 54 -13.36 -4.46 3.66
CA TYR A 54 -13.17 -5.20 2.41
C TYR A 54 -13.98 -4.62 1.24
N GLU A 55 -15.25 -4.26 1.43
CA GLU A 55 -16.10 -3.80 0.33
C GLU A 55 -15.63 -2.48 -0.31
N LEU A 56 -14.99 -1.64 0.49
CA LEU A 56 -14.38 -0.39 0.03
C LEU A 56 -13.01 -0.66 -0.57
N GLY A 57 -12.15 -1.34 0.17
CA GLY A 57 -10.76 -1.58 -0.26
C GLY A 57 -10.63 -2.53 -1.45
N GLY A 58 -11.54 -3.50 -1.61
CA GLY A 58 -11.59 -4.42 -2.75
C GLY A 58 -11.89 -3.73 -4.08
N SER A 59 -12.46 -2.52 -4.05
CA SER A 59 -12.71 -1.69 -5.23
C SER A 59 -11.55 -0.72 -5.57
N ASN A 60 -10.47 -0.74 -4.79
CA ASN A 60 -9.34 0.17 -5.00
C ASN A 60 -8.45 -0.32 -6.15
N LEU A 61 -8.43 0.44 -7.26
CA LEU A 61 -7.63 0.11 -8.44
C LEU A 61 -6.12 0.10 -8.16
N GLY A 62 -5.61 1.04 -7.35
CA GLY A 62 -4.18 1.09 -7.03
C GLY A 62 -3.71 -0.17 -6.30
N LEU A 63 -4.50 -0.64 -5.33
CA LEU A 63 -4.27 -1.89 -4.63
C LEU A 63 -4.26 -3.10 -5.58
N MET A 64 -5.22 -3.15 -6.51
CA MET A 64 -5.30 -4.19 -7.55
C MET A 64 -4.09 -4.21 -8.47
N VAL A 65 -3.65 -3.04 -8.93
CA VAL A 65 -2.47 -2.89 -9.81
C VAL A 65 -1.20 -3.32 -9.08
N LEU A 66 -0.97 -2.86 -7.85
CA LEU A 66 0.20 -3.26 -7.07
C LEU A 66 0.19 -4.76 -6.75
N TYR A 67 -0.98 -5.32 -6.42
CA TYR A 67 -1.14 -6.76 -6.19
C TYR A 67 -0.73 -7.58 -7.42
N ASP A 68 -1.23 -7.22 -8.60
CA ASP A 68 -0.90 -7.89 -9.87
C ASP A 68 0.60 -7.76 -10.22
N LEU A 69 1.14 -6.54 -10.17
CA LEU A 69 2.54 -6.27 -10.50
C LEU A 69 3.53 -7.05 -9.63
N ILE A 70 3.27 -7.15 -8.32
CA ILE A 70 4.13 -7.88 -7.39
C ILE A 70 3.95 -9.39 -7.60
N ASN A 71 2.72 -9.89 -7.68
CA ASN A 71 2.47 -11.32 -7.75
C ASN A 71 2.88 -11.96 -9.10
N LYS A 72 3.05 -11.17 -10.17
CA LYS A 72 3.69 -11.62 -11.42
C LYS A 72 5.15 -12.03 -11.27
N ARG A 73 5.86 -11.60 -10.20
CA ARG A 73 7.26 -11.98 -9.96
C ARG A 73 7.33 -13.26 -9.14
N PRO A 74 8.07 -14.30 -9.56
CA PRO A 74 8.08 -15.59 -8.86
C PRO A 74 8.64 -15.50 -7.43
N ASN A 75 9.61 -14.61 -7.18
CA ASN A 75 10.29 -14.47 -5.90
C ASN A 75 9.61 -13.53 -4.89
N MET A 76 8.43 -12.96 -5.22
CA MET A 76 7.72 -12.01 -4.37
C MET A 76 6.26 -12.44 -4.16
N VAL A 77 5.67 -12.13 -3.01
CA VAL A 77 4.23 -12.32 -2.78
C VAL A 77 3.62 -11.02 -2.25
N ALA A 78 2.45 -10.67 -2.77
CA ALA A 78 1.60 -9.62 -2.20
C ALA A 78 0.29 -10.24 -1.71
N GLU A 79 -0.11 -9.90 -0.49
CA GLU A 79 -1.36 -10.35 0.13
C GLU A 79 -2.16 -9.16 0.65
N ARG A 80 -3.49 -9.25 0.59
CA ARG A 80 -4.40 -8.16 0.93
C ARG A 80 -4.71 -8.15 2.42
N VAL A 81 -4.80 -6.96 2.97
CA VAL A 81 -5.16 -6.70 4.37
C VAL A 81 -6.21 -5.59 4.41
N TYR A 82 -7.23 -5.76 5.25
CA TYR A 82 -8.31 -4.79 5.43
C TYR A 82 -8.53 -4.49 6.90
N CYS A 83 -9.08 -3.32 7.20
CA CYS A 83 -9.48 -3.00 8.57
C CYS A 83 -10.74 -3.79 8.92
N PRO A 84 -10.79 -4.48 10.07
CA PRO A 84 -12.00 -5.17 10.50
C PRO A 84 -13.10 -4.16 10.82
N TRP A 85 -14.35 -4.61 10.71
CA TRP A 85 -15.49 -3.85 11.23
C TRP A 85 -15.46 -3.84 12.77
N PRO A 86 -16.04 -2.83 13.46
CA PRO A 86 -15.90 -2.68 14.91
C PRO A 86 -16.38 -3.88 15.74
N ASP A 87 -17.30 -4.70 15.23
CA ASP A 87 -17.74 -5.91 15.92
C ASP A 87 -16.69 -7.02 15.89
N PHE A 88 -16.08 -7.27 14.73
CA PHE A 88 -14.99 -8.23 14.60
C PHE A 88 -13.70 -7.72 15.23
N GLU A 89 -13.42 -6.41 15.20
CA GLU A 89 -12.30 -5.81 15.94
C GLU A 89 -12.38 -6.18 17.44
N ARG A 90 -13.56 -6.04 18.07
CA ARG A 90 -13.75 -6.43 19.47
C ARG A 90 -13.47 -7.92 19.71
N VAL A 91 -13.89 -8.78 18.79
CA VAL A 91 -13.62 -10.22 18.85
C VAL A 91 -12.13 -10.50 18.70
N MET A 92 -11.46 -9.87 17.74
CA MET A 92 -10.02 -10.01 17.52
C MET A 92 -9.23 -9.62 18.78
N ARG A 93 -9.59 -8.51 19.41
CA ARG A 93 -8.96 -8.06 20.66
C ARG A 93 -9.22 -9.00 21.84
N ARG A 94 -10.46 -9.48 21.99
CA ARG A 94 -10.84 -10.41 23.07
C ARG A 94 -10.10 -11.75 22.96
N ASP A 95 -9.99 -12.28 21.75
CA ASP A 95 -9.45 -13.62 21.49
C ASP A 95 -7.98 -13.59 21.03
N GLU A 96 -7.35 -12.41 21.09
CA GLU A 96 -5.97 -12.15 20.68
C GLU A 96 -5.64 -12.64 19.25
N ILE A 97 -6.60 -12.48 18.33
CA ILE A 97 -6.41 -12.72 16.90
C ILE A 97 -5.68 -11.48 16.35
N PRO A 98 -4.44 -11.61 15.85
CA PRO A 98 -3.72 -10.48 15.27
C PRO A 98 -4.36 -10.06 13.95
N LEU A 99 -4.03 -8.87 13.45
CA LEU A 99 -4.29 -8.53 12.05
C LEU A 99 -3.59 -9.54 11.13
N PHE A 100 -4.30 -10.00 10.10
CA PHE A 100 -3.86 -11.06 9.20
C PHE A 100 -4.19 -10.75 7.73
N SER A 101 -3.49 -11.43 6.81
CA SER A 101 -3.74 -11.36 5.37
C SER A 101 -4.87 -12.28 4.90
N LEU A 102 -5.61 -11.91 3.86
CA LEU A 102 -6.74 -12.71 3.38
C LEU A 102 -6.34 -14.00 2.67
N GLU A 103 -5.24 -13.99 1.92
CA GLU A 103 -4.83 -15.11 1.07
C GLU A 103 -4.38 -16.31 1.91
N THR A 104 -3.53 -16.07 2.91
CA THR A 104 -2.90 -17.15 3.66
C THR A 104 -3.09 -17.05 5.18
N ARG A 105 -3.63 -15.95 5.69
CA ARG A 105 -3.85 -15.71 7.13
C ARG A 105 -2.55 -15.65 7.93
N HIS A 106 -1.44 -15.28 7.31
CA HIS A 106 -0.24 -14.89 8.05
C HIS A 106 -0.51 -13.61 8.83
N SER A 107 0.15 -13.46 9.99
CA SER A 107 0.07 -12.21 10.73
C SER A 107 0.75 -11.11 9.93
N VAL A 108 0.20 -9.89 9.96
CA VAL A 108 0.82 -8.74 9.29
C VAL A 108 2.23 -8.44 9.80
N ALA A 109 2.53 -8.80 11.06
CA ALA A 109 3.88 -8.69 11.62
C ALA A 109 4.91 -9.63 10.97
N ASP A 110 4.48 -10.70 10.29
CA ASP A 110 5.36 -11.69 9.65
C ASP A 110 5.79 -11.27 8.22
N PHE A 111 5.24 -10.17 7.70
CA PHE A 111 5.59 -9.63 6.39
C PHE A 111 6.86 -8.78 6.46
N ASP A 112 7.52 -8.61 5.33
CA ASP A 112 8.68 -7.74 5.18
C ASP A 112 8.27 -6.26 5.11
N ILE A 113 7.19 -6.01 4.38
CA ILE A 113 6.70 -4.66 4.08
C ILE A 113 5.19 -4.63 4.28
N LEU A 114 4.70 -3.63 4.99
CA LEU A 114 3.30 -3.26 5.08
C LEU A 114 3.07 -1.99 4.27
N GLY A 115 2.49 -2.11 3.09
CA GLY A 115 2.12 -0.98 2.23
C GLY A 115 0.67 -0.57 2.45
N ILE A 116 0.42 0.66 2.89
CA ILE A 116 -0.92 1.17 3.22
C ILE A 116 -1.36 2.20 2.16
N SER A 117 -2.49 1.94 1.50
CA SER A 117 -3.09 2.88 0.54
C SER A 117 -3.96 3.91 1.24
N LEU A 118 -3.57 5.19 1.19
CA LEU A 118 -4.22 6.36 1.79
C LEU A 118 -4.82 7.29 0.72
N PRO A 119 -6.03 6.99 0.22
CA PRO A 119 -6.70 7.87 -0.74
C PRO A 119 -7.20 9.19 -0.12
N TYR A 120 -7.61 9.19 1.15
CA TYR A 120 -8.19 10.35 1.82
C TYR A 120 -8.02 10.28 3.34
N GLU A 121 -8.14 11.43 4.00
CA GLU A 121 -7.76 11.67 5.39
C GLU A 121 -8.67 10.95 6.41
N GLN A 122 -9.91 10.64 6.06
CA GLN A 122 -10.85 9.96 6.96
C GLN A 122 -10.39 8.56 7.38
N LEU A 123 -9.39 7.97 6.72
CA LEU A 123 -8.88 6.64 7.04
C LEU A 123 -7.72 6.64 8.04
N TYR A 124 -7.24 7.82 8.47
CA TYR A 124 -6.07 7.94 9.34
C TYR A 124 -6.21 7.16 10.66
N THR A 125 -7.38 7.19 11.30
CA THR A 125 -7.60 6.44 12.54
C THR A 125 -7.56 4.94 12.30
N ASN A 126 -8.05 4.47 11.15
CA ASN A 126 -8.02 3.05 10.81
C ASN A 126 -6.59 2.54 10.57
N VAL A 127 -5.68 3.38 10.07
CA VAL A 127 -4.24 3.05 10.03
C VAL A 127 -3.72 2.69 11.42
N LEU A 128 -4.07 3.48 12.44
CA LEU A 128 -3.64 3.22 13.80
C LEU A 128 -4.23 1.92 14.33
N THR A 129 -5.50 1.64 14.01
CA THR A 129 -6.14 0.35 14.32
C THR A 129 -5.42 -0.82 13.66
N LEU A 130 -5.02 -0.71 12.38
CA LEU A 130 -4.26 -1.75 11.69
C LEU A 130 -2.93 -2.04 12.39
N LEU A 131 -2.14 -1.00 12.69
CA LEU A 131 -0.84 -1.14 13.35
C LEU A 131 -0.96 -1.78 14.73
N ASP A 132 -1.93 -1.32 15.52
CA ASP A 132 -2.19 -1.83 16.86
C ASP A 132 -2.65 -3.31 16.85
N LEU A 133 -3.58 -3.68 15.96
CA LEU A 133 -4.01 -5.08 15.80
C LEU A 133 -2.89 -5.98 15.25
N ALA A 134 -1.97 -5.44 14.45
CA ALA A 134 -0.80 -6.16 13.97
C ALA A 134 0.28 -6.32 15.05
N GLY A 135 0.18 -5.63 16.19
CA GLY A 135 1.24 -5.58 17.19
C GLY A 135 2.49 -4.82 16.72
N ILE A 136 2.34 -3.93 15.73
CA ILE A 136 3.42 -3.08 15.22
C ILE A 136 3.42 -1.77 16.01
N PRO A 137 4.56 -1.29 16.53
CA PRO A 137 4.64 0.00 17.20
C PRO A 137 4.03 1.12 16.36
N LEU A 138 3.19 1.95 16.99
CA LEU A 138 2.46 3.01 16.29
C LEU A 138 3.42 4.01 15.65
N ARG A 139 4.42 4.49 16.39
CA ARG A 139 5.38 5.47 15.88
C ARG A 139 6.52 4.77 15.16
N ALA A 140 6.96 5.35 14.04
CA ALA A 140 8.06 4.79 13.26
C ALA A 140 9.37 4.70 14.07
N VAL A 141 9.62 5.67 14.95
CA VAL A 141 10.81 5.72 15.81
C VAL A 141 10.91 4.58 16.83
N ASP A 142 9.79 3.91 17.13
CA ASP A 142 9.74 2.80 18.08
C ASP A 142 9.94 1.43 17.38
N ARG A 143 10.12 1.40 16.04
CA ARG A 143 10.26 0.18 15.24
C ARG A 143 11.72 -0.23 15.05
N THR A 144 12.08 -1.38 15.60
CA THR A 144 13.38 -2.04 15.36
C THR A 144 13.38 -2.88 14.09
N ALA A 145 14.56 -3.38 13.67
CA ALA A 145 14.69 -4.26 12.51
C ALA A 145 13.87 -5.57 12.55
N ALA A 146 13.24 -5.91 13.68
CA ALA A 146 12.32 -7.05 13.79
C ALA A 146 10.93 -6.79 13.19
N HIS A 147 10.55 -5.52 12.99
CA HIS A 147 9.24 -5.13 12.48
C HIS A 147 9.24 -4.94 10.96
N PRO A 148 8.09 -5.09 10.27
CA PRO A 148 7.97 -4.75 8.86
C PRO A 148 8.29 -3.28 8.60
N LEU A 149 8.75 -2.98 7.39
CA LEU A 149 8.79 -1.60 6.88
C LEU A 149 7.35 -1.11 6.62
N VAL A 150 6.93 -0.02 7.26
CA VAL A 150 5.56 0.52 7.09
C VAL A 150 5.57 1.68 6.11
N LEU A 151 4.92 1.49 4.97
CA LEU A 151 4.84 2.46 3.88
C LEU A 151 3.44 3.01 3.73
N ALA A 152 3.34 4.27 3.33
CA ALA A 152 2.10 4.87 2.86
C ALA A 152 2.19 5.24 1.38
N GLY A 153 1.07 5.16 0.66
CA GLY A 153 0.92 5.71 -0.69
C GLY A 153 -0.49 6.25 -0.90
N GLY A 154 -0.78 6.82 -2.07
CA GLY A 154 -2.09 7.39 -2.39
C GLY A 154 -2.19 8.90 -2.19
N SER A 155 -3.32 9.48 -2.58
CA SER A 155 -3.49 10.93 -2.72
C SER A 155 -3.33 11.72 -1.42
N ALA A 156 -3.67 11.14 -0.27
CA ALA A 156 -3.49 11.81 1.02
C ALA A 156 -2.01 12.04 1.36
N CYS A 157 -1.08 11.25 0.77
CA CYS A 157 0.36 11.40 1.02
C CYS A 157 0.94 12.70 0.47
N TYR A 158 0.23 13.43 -0.42
CA TYR A 158 0.63 14.77 -0.84
C TYR A 158 0.57 15.82 0.28
N ASN A 159 -0.10 15.50 1.40
CA ASN A 159 -0.04 16.24 2.64
C ASN A 159 0.37 15.27 3.77
N PRO A 160 1.67 14.91 3.86
CA PRO A 160 2.11 13.80 4.69
C PRO A 160 2.07 14.11 6.19
N GLU A 161 2.15 15.39 6.58
CA GLU A 161 2.41 15.80 7.96
C GLU A 161 1.43 15.25 9.01
N PRO A 162 0.10 15.19 8.78
CA PRO A 162 -0.83 14.62 9.75
C PRO A 162 -0.54 13.16 10.15
N MET A 163 0.15 12.40 9.28
CA MET A 163 0.46 10.99 9.50
C MET A 163 1.96 10.69 9.54
N SER A 164 2.81 11.70 9.40
CA SER A 164 4.26 11.57 9.20
C SER A 164 4.94 10.78 10.34
N THR A 165 4.44 10.91 11.57
CA THR A 165 4.98 10.20 12.76
C THR A 165 4.79 8.67 12.72
N PHE A 166 3.81 8.17 11.95
CA PHE A 166 3.41 6.76 11.97
C PHE A 166 4.00 5.93 10.82
N PHE A 167 4.63 6.55 9.83
CA PHE A 167 5.17 5.86 8.65
C PHE A 167 6.69 5.92 8.60
N ASP A 168 7.31 4.81 8.18
CA ASP A 168 8.74 4.79 7.89
C ASP A 168 9.04 5.59 6.61
N ALA A 169 8.18 5.43 5.59
CA ALA A 169 8.25 6.24 4.38
C ALA A 169 6.87 6.40 3.72
N MET A 170 6.73 7.46 2.94
CA MET A 170 5.50 7.82 2.22
C MET A 170 5.84 8.06 0.75
N ILE A 171 5.13 7.36 -0.14
CA ILE A 171 5.28 7.47 -1.58
C ILE A 171 4.47 8.66 -2.09
N ILE A 172 5.16 9.60 -2.72
CA ILE A 172 4.57 10.77 -3.37
C ILE A 172 4.45 10.48 -4.85
N GLY A 173 3.21 10.37 -5.34
CA GLY A 173 2.93 10.05 -6.74
C GLY A 173 2.41 8.63 -6.92
N GLU A 174 2.78 8.01 -8.03
CA GLU A 174 2.23 6.74 -8.50
C GLU A 174 3.14 5.58 -8.08
N GLY A 175 2.56 4.61 -7.36
CA GLY A 175 3.29 3.55 -6.66
C GLY A 175 3.93 2.54 -7.61
N GLU A 176 3.33 2.35 -8.79
CA GLU A 176 3.80 1.42 -9.82
C GLU A 176 5.26 1.70 -10.24
N GLU A 177 5.68 2.96 -10.23
CA GLU A 177 7.03 3.40 -10.62
C GLU A 177 8.10 3.10 -9.57
N VAL A 178 7.72 2.99 -8.29
CA VAL A 178 8.67 3.08 -7.16
C VAL A 178 8.68 1.83 -6.29
N ILE A 179 7.61 1.03 -6.32
CA ILE A 179 7.44 -0.11 -5.40
C ILE A 179 8.60 -1.12 -5.49
N PHE A 180 9.14 -1.38 -6.68
CA PHE A 180 10.25 -2.32 -6.84
C PHE A 180 11.59 -1.76 -6.38
N GLU A 181 11.82 -0.46 -6.51
CA GLU A 181 13.02 0.20 -5.95
C GLU A 181 13.00 0.12 -4.42
N VAL A 182 11.83 0.31 -3.81
CA VAL A 182 11.63 0.20 -2.36
C VAL A 182 11.82 -1.24 -1.87
N ILE A 183 11.24 -2.22 -2.57
CA ILE A 183 11.42 -3.64 -2.25
C ILE A 183 12.91 -4.01 -2.34
N GLU A 184 13.62 -3.56 -3.37
CA GLU A 184 15.05 -3.84 -3.50
C GLU A 184 15.88 -3.18 -2.40
N ALA A 185 15.61 -1.91 -2.08
CA ALA A 185 16.29 -1.21 -0.99
C ALA A 185 16.10 -1.92 0.36
N TYR A 186 14.88 -2.43 0.62
CA TYR A 186 14.60 -3.25 1.80
C TYR A 186 15.37 -4.57 1.77
N ARG A 187 15.38 -5.31 0.66
CA ARG A 187 16.12 -6.58 0.53
C ARG A 187 17.61 -6.41 0.77
N GLU A 188 18.21 -5.38 0.17
CA GLU A 188 19.63 -5.06 0.39
C GLU A 188 19.91 -4.75 1.85
N TRP A 189 19.03 -3.96 2.49
CA TRP A 189 19.15 -3.61 3.89
C TRP A 189 19.04 -4.85 4.80
N ARG A 190 18.07 -5.73 4.54
CA ARG A 190 17.90 -6.99 5.31
C ARG A 190 19.14 -7.86 5.30
N LYS A 191 19.77 -8.04 4.13
CA LYS A 191 21.03 -8.79 4.01
C LYS A 191 22.13 -8.17 4.88
N ARG A 192 22.26 -6.84 4.90
CA ARG A 192 23.23 -6.14 5.77
C ARG A 192 22.94 -6.35 7.25
N VAL A 193 21.66 -6.29 7.65
CA VAL A 193 21.25 -6.52 9.04
C VAL A 193 21.61 -7.93 9.50
N GLU A 194 21.44 -8.94 8.66
CA GLU A 194 21.84 -10.32 8.94
C GLU A 194 23.36 -10.47 9.07
N GLU A 195 24.13 -9.78 8.21
CA GLU A 195 25.59 -9.72 8.30
C GLU A 195 26.06 -9.03 9.60
N TRP A 196 25.44 -7.93 10.00
CA TRP A 196 25.76 -7.24 11.26
C TRP A 196 25.47 -8.12 12.48
N THR A 197 24.33 -8.81 12.45
CA THR A 197 23.89 -9.67 13.55
C THR A 197 24.78 -10.91 13.68
N SER A 198 25.19 -11.52 12.57
CA SER A 198 26.08 -12.68 12.55
C SER A 198 27.53 -12.38 12.95
N ARG A 199 28.01 -11.15 12.71
CA ARG A 199 29.35 -10.71 13.12
C ARG A 199 29.45 -10.28 14.58
N GLY A 200 28.35 -10.30 15.34
CA GLY A 200 28.32 -9.87 16.74
C GLY A 200 28.71 -8.41 16.92
N VAL A 201 28.49 -7.58 15.91
CA VAL A 201 28.72 -6.13 16.00
C VAL A 201 27.62 -5.58 16.91
N GLU A 202 27.92 -5.49 18.22
CA GLU A 202 27.24 -4.56 19.11
C GLU A 202 27.36 -3.17 18.51
N GLU A 203 26.28 -2.38 18.57
CA GLU A 203 26.15 -1.03 18.01
C GLU A 203 27.44 -0.19 18.18
N THR A 204 28.33 -0.23 17.20
CA THR A 204 29.53 0.59 17.23
C THR A 204 29.12 1.99 16.82
N GLN A 205 29.27 2.93 17.75
CA GLN A 205 29.14 4.39 17.59
C GLN A 205 30.05 5.03 16.52
N ASP A 206 30.69 4.25 15.64
CA ASP A 206 31.74 4.69 14.72
C ASP A 206 31.27 4.76 13.25
N GLY A 207 30.03 5.19 13.02
CA GLY A 207 29.64 5.93 11.81
C GLY A 207 29.45 7.39 12.18
N PRO A 208 29.55 8.37 11.24
CA PRO A 208 29.29 9.77 11.57
C PRO A 208 27.86 9.85 12.06
N THR A 209 27.66 9.85 13.37
CA THR A 209 26.33 9.99 13.97
C THR A 209 25.94 11.42 13.65
N PRO A 210 24.98 11.66 12.73
CA PRO A 210 24.50 13.00 12.49
C PRO A 210 23.94 13.50 13.83
N PRO A 211 23.95 14.80 14.10
CA PRO A 211 23.23 15.34 15.24
C PRO A 211 21.72 15.19 14.96
N LEU A 212 21.20 13.98 15.11
CA LEU A 212 19.78 13.70 15.14
C LEU A 212 19.29 14.19 16.51
N LEU A 213 18.31 15.09 16.50
CA LEU A 213 17.59 15.58 17.67
C LEU A 213 16.74 14.50 18.37
N TYR A 214 16.88 13.24 17.97
CA TYR A 214 16.18 12.10 18.54
C TYR A 214 17.09 11.35 19.52
N SER A 215 16.56 11.10 20.72
CA SER A 215 17.25 10.46 21.84
C SER A 215 17.87 9.11 21.49
N SER A 216 18.70 8.59 22.39
CA SER A 216 19.39 7.29 22.41
C SER A 216 18.49 6.03 22.31
N THR A 217 17.37 6.09 21.59
CA THR A 217 16.27 5.12 21.57
C THR A 217 15.86 4.67 20.17
N VAL A 218 16.33 5.31 19.09
CA VAL A 218 16.01 4.90 17.71
C VAL A 218 17.00 3.82 17.25
N ASP A 219 16.49 2.72 16.70
CA ASP A 219 17.31 1.62 16.17
C ASP A 219 18.18 2.11 15.00
N SER A 220 19.49 2.09 15.20
CA SER A 220 20.50 2.53 14.21
C SER A 220 20.35 1.79 12.87
N LYS A 221 19.92 0.52 12.89
CA LYS A 221 19.69 -0.27 11.67
C LYS A 221 18.50 0.29 10.89
N ARG A 222 17.46 0.77 11.57
CA ARG A 222 16.29 1.35 10.91
C ARG A 222 16.65 2.68 10.23
N VAL A 223 17.53 3.47 10.84
CA VAL A 223 18.04 4.71 10.25
C VAL A 223 18.78 4.44 8.93
N ASP A 224 19.61 3.39 8.83
CA ASP A 224 20.27 3.01 7.56
C ASP A 224 19.25 2.74 6.43
N LEU A 225 18.13 2.08 6.74
CA LEU A 225 17.05 1.87 5.77
C LEU A 225 16.40 3.20 5.36
N TRP A 226 16.08 4.07 6.32
CA TRP A 226 15.50 5.38 6.06
C TRP A 226 16.39 6.24 5.14
N GLU A 227 17.71 6.23 5.37
CA GLU A 227 18.66 6.94 4.51
C GLU A 227 18.70 6.41 3.09
N LYS A 228 18.59 5.09 2.90
CA LYS A 228 18.51 4.46 1.58
C LYS A 228 17.21 4.83 0.88
N LEU A 229 16.09 4.76 1.59
CA LEU A 229 14.76 5.06 1.04
C LEU A 229 14.67 6.52 0.60
N ALA A 230 15.22 7.46 1.38
CA ALA A 230 15.18 8.89 1.07
C ALA A 230 15.93 9.27 -0.23
N GLN A 231 16.83 8.41 -0.70
CA GLN A 231 17.54 8.58 -1.98
C GLN A 231 16.71 8.15 -3.19
N ILE A 232 15.61 7.42 -2.98
CA ILE A 232 14.72 6.98 -4.06
C ILE A 232 13.79 8.16 -4.43
N PRO A 233 13.79 8.63 -5.68
CA PRO A 233 12.90 9.71 -6.09
C PRO A 233 11.44 9.37 -5.83
N GLY A 234 10.72 10.29 -5.19
CA GLY A 234 9.32 10.13 -4.79
C GLY A 234 9.07 9.50 -3.43
N VAL A 235 10.12 9.11 -2.71
CA VAL A 235 9.99 8.56 -1.36
C VAL A 235 10.31 9.65 -0.34
N TYR A 236 9.30 10.05 0.42
CA TYR A 236 9.45 10.95 1.56
C TYR A 236 9.63 10.13 2.84
N VAL A 237 10.67 10.43 3.63
CA VAL A 237 10.99 9.70 4.87
C VAL A 237 10.86 10.68 6.04
N PRO A 238 9.71 10.70 6.75
CA PRO A 238 9.40 11.70 7.76
C PRO A 238 10.48 11.95 8.82
N ALA A 239 11.09 10.87 9.33
CA ALA A 239 12.07 10.96 10.41
C ALA A 239 13.34 11.75 10.05
N LEU A 240 13.59 11.99 8.76
CA LEU A 240 14.73 12.74 8.25
C LEU A 240 14.43 14.23 7.98
N TYR A 241 13.30 14.73 8.49
CA TYR A 241 12.90 16.12 8.37
C TYR A 241 12.51 16.68 9.75
N ASP A 242 12.73 17.99 9.91
CA ASP A 242 12.21 18.77 11.02
C ASP A 242 11.13 19.72 10.49
N VAL A 243 10.01 19.80 11.20
CA VAL A 243 8.85 20.62 10.84
C VAL A 243 8.64 21.66 11.92
N SER A 244 8.84 22.92 11.53
CA SER A 244 8.57 24.06 12.40
C SER A 244 7.19 24.64 12.11
N TYR A 245 6.54 25.13 13.16
CA TYR A 245 5.18 25.64 13.11
C TYR A 245 5.14 27.13 13.44
N ALA A 246 4.28 27.86 12.75
CA ALA A 246 3.97 29.24 13.07
C ALA A 246 3.07 29.32 14.31
N ALA A 247 2.90 30.53 14.87
CA ALA A 247 2.10 30.76 16.07
C ALA A 247 0.60 30.39 15.90
N ASP A 248 0.12 30.33 14.66
CA ASP A 248 -1.25 29.94 14.31
C ASP A 248 -1.42 28.42 14.07
N GLY A 249 -0.35 27.63 14.25
CA GLY A 249 -0.35 26.19 14.05
C GLY A 249 -0.16 25.75 12.59
N THR A 250 0.04 26.66 11.64
CA THR A 250 0.41 26.31 10.26
C THR A 250 1.88 25.94 10.16
N ILE A 251 2.25 25.16 9.13
CA ILE A 251 3.64 24.80 8.87
C ILE A 251 4.41 26.05 8.43
N ALA A 252 5.47 26.40 9.17
CA ALA A 252 6.37 27.49 8.84
C ALA A 252 7.49 27.04 7.90
N ALA A 253 8.10 25.87 8.17
CA ALA A 253 9.12 25.27 7.30
C ALA A 253 9.25 23.77 7.55
N ILE A 254 9.60 23.05 6.48
CA ILE A 254 10.02 21.65 6.50
C ILE A 254 11.47 21.64 6.03
N ALA A 255 12.40 21.18 6.87
CA ALA A 255 13.83 21.18 6.58
C ALA A 255 14.41 19.76 6.72
N PRO A 256 15.19 19.26 5.75
CA PRO A 256 15.87 17.98 5.91
C PRO A 256 16.89 18.08 7.05
N THR A 257 16.93 17.07 7.91
CA THR A 257 17.92 16.92 8.99
C THR A 257 19.07 16.00 8.60
N HIS A 258 18.95 15.31 7.46
CA HIS A 258 19.93 14.35 6.96
C HIS A 258 20.43 14.69 5.56
N ALA A 259 21.72 14.42 5.28
CA ALA A 259 22.34 14.75 3.99
C ALA A 259 21.76 13.94 2.81
N HIS A 260 21.23 12.75 3.08
CA HIS A 260 20.57 11.90 2.08
C HIS A 260 19.09 12.24 1.86
N ALA A 261 18.50 13.13 2.66
CA ALA A 261 17.12 13.56 2.49
C ALA A 261 17.04 14.78 1.56
N PRO A 262 16.33 14.71 0.42
CA PRO A 262 16.22 15.82 -0.50
C PRO A 262 15.35 16.93 0.10
N ARG A 263 15.67 18.20 -0.20
CA ARG A 263 14.85 19.35 0.21
C ARG A 263 13.44 19.30 -0.41
N GLU A 264 13.33 18.85 -1.66
CA GLU A 264 12.07 18.70 -2.38
C GLU A 264 11.94 17.26 -2.88
N VAL A 265 10.85 16.59 -2.49
CA VAL A 265 10.53 15.24 -2.96
C VAL A 265 9.71 15.36 -4.23
N LEU A 266 10.30 15.00 -5.37
CA LEU A 266 9.60 15.02 -6.65
C LEU A 266 8.64 13.85 -6.76
N LYS A 267 7.37 14.13 -7.08
CA LYS A 267 6.36 13.08 -7.28
C LYS A 267 6.76 12.14 -8.42
N ARG A 268 6.46 10.85 -8.26
CA ARG A 268 6.58 9.85 -9.33
C ARG A 268 5.34 9.82 -10.20
N VAL A 269 5.56 9.67 -11.50
CA VAL A 269 4.51 9.70 -12.51
C VAL A 269 4.81 8.62 -13.52
N VAL A 270 3.87 7.70 -13.70
CA VAL A 270 3.88 6.74 -14.79
C VAL A 270 3.66 7.51 -16.09
N THR A 271 4.66 7.56 -16.96
CA THR A 271 4.60 8.28 -18.23
C THR A 271 3.71 7.57 -19.25
N GLU A 272 3.70 6.24 -19.24
CA GLU A 272 2.87 5.38 -20.08
C GLU A 272 2.15 4.37 -19.20
N LEU A 273 0.82 4.34 -19.24
CA LEU A 273 0.05 3.49 -18.34
C LEU A 273 0.43 2.01 -18.55
N PRO A 274 0.68 1.23 -17.48
CA PRO A 274 0.98 -0.18 -17.62
C PRO A 274 -0.21 -0.91 -18.25
N PRO A 275 -0.01 -2.10 -18.84
CA PRO A 275 -1.11 -2.92 -19.34
C PRO A 275 -2.22 -3.07 -18.30
N PRO A 276 -3.51 -3.00 -18.69
CA PRO A 276 -4.63 -3.17 -17.77
C PRO A 276 -4.53 -4.51 -17.03
N VAL A 277 -4.95 -4.53 -15.76
CA VAL A 277 -5.07 -5.78 -15.01
C VAL A 277 -6.34 -6.48 -15.47
N THR A 278 -6.21 -7.52 -16.28
CA THR A 278 -7.37 -8.25 -16.85
C THR A 278 -7.78 -9.48 -16.05
N LYS A 279 -6.90 -9.98 -15.18
CA LYS A 279 -7.16 -11.11 -14.28
C LYS A 279 -7.03 -10.68 -12.82
N PHE A 280 -8.01 -9.91 -12.36
CA PHE A 280 -8.08 -9.45 -10.97
C PHE A 280 -8.94 -10.38 -10.10
N ILE A 281 -8.82 -10.20 -8.79
CA ILE A 281 -9.54 -11.02 -7.80
C ILE A 281 -11.04 -10.78 -7.91
N VAL A 282 -11.82 -11.85 -7.94
CA VAL A 282 -13.29 -11.78 -7.97
C VAL A 282 -13.84 -11.99 -6.56
N PRO A 283 -14.41 -10.95 -5.93
CA PRO A 283 -14.98 -11.03 -4.60
C PRO A 283 -16.09 -12.07 -4.46
N TYR A 284 -16.17 -12.71 -3.29
CA TYR A 284 -17.32 -13.55 -2.92
C TYR A 284 -18.53 -12.76 -2.40
N ILE A 285 -18.33 -11.47 -2.10
CA ILE A 285 -19.39 -10.55 -1.68
C ILE A 285 -19.38 -9.30 -2.53
N ASN A 286 -20.51 -8.59 -2.57
CA ASN A 286 -20.61 -7.33 -3.30
C ASN A 286 -19.68 -6.28 -2.69
N VAL A 287 -18.75 -5.79 -3.51
CA VAL A 287 -17.94 -4.60 -3.22
C VAL A 287 -18.62 -3.34 -3.75
N VAL A 288 -18.19 -2.14 -3.35
CA VAL A 288 -18.84 -0.87 -3.72
C VAL A 288 -18.89 -0.64 -5.24
N HIS A 289 -17.88 -1.11 -5.95
CA HIS A 289 -17.86 -1.13 -7.42
C HIS A 289 -17.72 -2.56 -7.94
N ASN A 290 -18.79 -3.35 -7.79
CA ASN A 290 -18.80 -4.77 -8.16
C ASN A 290 -19.00 -4.99 -9.67
N ARG A 291 -18.00 -4.61 -10.47
CA ARG A 291 -18.00 -4.70 -11.94
C ARG A 291 -16.57 -4.67 -12.48
N ALA A 292 -16.37 -5.11 -13.72
CA ALA A 292 -15.07 -5.03 -14.36
C ALA A 292 -14.68 -3.57 -14.63
N ALA A 293 -13.75 -3.04 -13.84
CA ALA A 293 -13.39 -1.63 -13.91
C ALA A 293 -12.05 -1.47 -14.63
N ILE A 294 -12.02 -0.60 -15.65
CA ILE A 294 -10.82 -0.31 -16.45
C ILE A 294 -10.55 1.18 -16.50
N GLU A 295 -9.31 1.58 -16.18
CA GLU A 295 -8.87 2.97 -16.29
C GLU A 295 -8.64 3.33 -17.76
N ILE A 296 -9.49 4.20 -18.31
CA ILE A 296 -9.39 4.68 -19.69
C ILE A 296 -8.49 5.92 -19.82
N MET A 297 -8.36 6.68 -18.74
CA MET A 297 -7.57 7.90 -18.68
C MET A 297 -7.14 8.19 -17.24
N ARG A 298 -5.86 8.49 -17.04
CA ARG A 298 -5.32 9.00 -15.78
C ARG A 298 -4.99 10.49 -15.88
N GLY A 299 -5.40 11.25 -14.88
CA GLY A 299 -5.34 12.71 -14.91
C GLY A 299 -6.62 13.34 -15.47
N CYS A 300 -6.65 14.67 -15.50
CA CYS A 300 -7.77 15.45 -15.99
C CYS A 300 -7.25 16.66 -16.77
N THR A 301 -7.84 16.96 -17.93
CA THR A 301 -7.50 18.13 -18.76
C THR A 301 -7.97 19.44 -18.11
N ARG A 302 -8.86 19.35 -17.11
CA ARG A 302 -9.36 20.49 -16.35
C ARG A 302 -8.34 20.97 -15.32
N GLY A 303 -8.47 22.23 -14.93
CA GLY A 303 -7.62 22.91 -13.96
C GLY A 303 -8.40 23.47 -12.78
N CYS A 304 -9.42 22.76 -12.31
CA CYS A 304 -10.26 23.19 -11.21
C CYS A 304 -9.42 23.45 -9.96
N ARG A 305 -9.41 24.70 -9.47
CA ARG A 305 -8.59 25.13 -8.32
C ARG A 305 -8.88 24.37 -7.02
N PHE A 306 -10.07 23.78 -6.91
CA PHE A 306 -10.51 23.01 -5.75
C PHE A 306 -10.19 21.50 -5.86
N CYS A 307 -9.78 21.02 -7.03
CA CYS A 307 -9.65 19.58 -7.29
C CYS A 307 -8.20 19.13 -7.12
N GLN A 308 -7.89 18.53 -5.97
CA GLN A 308 -6.57 17.95 -5.71
C GLN A 308 -6.22 16.88 -6.75
N ALA A 309 -7.14 15.96 -7.04
CA ALA A 309 -6.95 14.90 -8.04
C ALA A 309 -6.54 15.45 -9.42
N GLY A 310 -7.19 16.52 -9.87
CA GLY A 310 -6.87 17.19 -11.14
C GLY A 310 -5.47 17.80 -11.22
N MET A 311 -4.79 18.00 -10.08
CA MET A 311 -3.43 18.53 -10.01
C MET A 311 -2.39 17.41 -9.82
N ILE A 312 -2.64 16.47 -8.89
CA ILE A 312 -1.66 15.45 -8.53
C ILE A 312 -1.46 14.41 -9.64
N PHE A 313 -2.50 14.08 -10.40
CA PHE A 313 -2.43 13.06 -11.48
C PHE A 313 -1.96 13.60 -12.83
N ARG A 314 -1.46 14.85 -12.91
CA ARG A 314 -0.90 15.40 -14.16
C ARG A 314 0.45 14.78 -14.50
N PRO A 315 0.77 14.56 -15.79
CA PRO A 315 -0.01 14.93 -16.99
C PRO A 315 -1.15 13.94 -17.28
N VAL A 316 -2.00 14.28 -18.25
CA VAL A 316 -3.08 13.39 -18.72
C VAL A 316 -2.49 12.28 -19.59
N ARG A 317 -2.93 11.04 -19.38
CA ARG A 317 -2.58 9.87 -20.19
C ARG A 317 -3.84 9.10 -20.49
N GLU A 318 -3.96 8.68 -21.73
CA GLU A 318 -5.15 8.01 -22.27
C GLU A 318 -4.76 6.67 -22.86
N ARG A 319 -5.61 5.67 -22.67
CA ARG A 319 -5.51 4.40 -23.41
C ARG A 319 -6.19 4.54 -24.76
N THR A 320 -5.82 3.70 -25.72
CA THR A 320 -6.58 3.63 -26.98
C THR A 320 -7.88 2.85 -26.79
N ALA A 321 -8.89 3.09 -27.63
CA ALA A 321 -10.13 2.31 -27.57
C ALA A 321 -9.89 0.81 -27.84
N ASP A 322 -8.94 0.46 -28.72
CA ASP A 322 -8.57 -0.93 -29.00
C ASP A 322 -7.99 -1.64 -27.78
N GLU A 323 -7.07 -0.98 -27.07
CA GLU A 323 -6.48 -1.52 -25.84
C GLU A 323 -7.54 -1.75 -24.76
N VAL A 324 -8.46 -0.78 -24.58
CA VAL A 324 -9.55 -0.88 -23.61
C VAL A 324 -10.47 -2.04 -23.96
N LEU A 325 -10.90 -2.18 -25.22
CA LEU A 325 -11.82 -3.24 -25.64
C LEU A 325 -11.19 -4.63 -25.55
N ALA A 326 -9.90 -4.78 -25.91
CA ALA A 326 -9.18 -6.04 -25.75
C ALA A 326 -9.10 -6.45 -24.27
N ALA A 327 -8.78 -5.49 -23.39
CA ALA A 327 -8.74 -5.74 -21.96
C ALA A 327 -10.13 -6.09 -21.39
N VAL A 328 -11.20 -5.45 -21.87
CA VAL A 328 -12.57 -5.79 -21.47
C VAL A 328 -12.92 -7.24 -21.83
N ASP A 329 -12.56 -7.71 -23.02
CA ASP A 329 -12.79 -9.10 -23.42
C ASP A 329 -12.09 -10.08 -22.48
N GLU A 330 -10.80 -9.83 -22.17
CA GLU A 330 -10.06 -10.64 -21.21
C GLU A 330 -10.64 -10.58 -19.79
N MET A 331 -11.10 -9.41 -19.35
CA MET A 331 -11.72 -9.25 -18.03
C MET A 331 -13.01 -10.06 -17.90
N ILE A 332 -13.86 -10.04 -18.93
CA ILE A 332 -15.10 -10.83 -18.95
C ILE A 332 -14.76 -12.32 -18.91
N GLU A 333 -13.79 -12.77 -19.71
CA GLU A 333 -13.36 -14.17 -19.73
C GLU A 333 -12.77 -14.64 -18.38
N HIS A 334 -11.87 -13.84 -17.78
CA HIS A 334 -11.15 -14.24 -16.58
C HIS A 334 -11.92 -14.00 -15.27
N CYS A 335 -12.87 -13.08 -15.26
CA CYS A 335 -13.54 -12.62 -14.03
C CYS A 335 -15.05 -12.89 -14.02
N GLY A 336 -15.68 -13.10 -15.19
CA GLY A 336 -17.11 -13.43 -15.29
C GLY A 336 -18.07 -12.30 -14.94
N PHE A 337 -17.62 -11.04 -15.01
CA PHE A 337 -18.49 -9.87 -14.83
C PHE A 337 -19.34 -9.61 -16.08
N GLU A 338 -20.61 -9.28 -15.87
CA GLU A 338 -21.54 -8.86 -16.94
C GLU A 338 -21.53 -7.33 -17.15
N GLU A 339 -21.06 -6.57 -16.15
CA GLU A 339 -20.96 -5.12 -16.20
C GLU A 339 -19.51 -4.65 -16.28
N VAL A 340 -19.28 -3.62 -17.09
CA VAL A 340 -17.99 -2.95 -17.26
C VAL A 340 -18.10 -1.48 -16.87
N SER A 341 -17.07 -0.93 -16.24
CA SER A 341 -16.97 0.49 -15.89
C SER A 341 -15.70 1.11 -16.45
N PHE A 342 -15.85 2.24 -17.15
CA PHE A 342 -14.74 3.06 -17.59
C PHE A 342 -14.37 4.09 -16.53
N LEU A 343 -13.21 3.89 -15.90
CA LEU A 343 -12.70 4.73 -14.83
C LEU A 343 -11.81 5.85 -15.38
N SER A 344 -12.10 7.08 -14.97
CA SER A 344 -11.20 8.24 -15.09
C SER A 344 -11.70 9.38 -14.20
N LEU A 345 -10.92 10.46 -14.07
CA LEU A 345 -11.36 11.66 -13.36
C LEU A 345 -12.40 12.49 -14.14
N SER A 346 -12.46 12.32 -15.46
CA SER A 346 -13.40 13.02 -16.34
C SER A 346 -13.61 12.22 -17.62
N SER A 347 -14.54 11.26 -17.61
CA SER A 347 -14.74 10.33 -18.73
C SER A 347 -15.20 11.03 -20.01
N SER A 348 -15.91 12.15 -19.90
CA SER A 348 -16.33 12.94 -21.06
C SER A 348 -15.20 13.72 -21.74
N ASP A 349 -14.06 13.91 -21.05
CA ASP A 349 -12.89 14.57 -21.62
C ASP A 349 -11.91 13.58 -22.30
N TYR A 350 -12.20 12.27 -22.25
CA TYR A 350 -11.40 11.23 -22.90
C TYR A 350 -11.56 11.31 -24.43
N THR A 351 -10.45 11.42 -25.16
CA THR A 351 -10.45 11.64 -26.62
C THR A 351 -11.28 10.62 -27.40
N HIS A 352 -11.29 9.35 -26.97
CA HIS A 352 -11.96 8.26 -27.68
C HIS A 352 -13.33 7.88 -27.09
N VAL A 353 -13.97 8.74 -26.27
CA VAL A 353 -15.19 8.38 -25.54
C VAL A 353 -16.35 7.93 -26.45
N GLU A 354 -16.61 8.64 -27.54
CA GLU A 354 -17.70 8.30 -28.47
C GLU A 354 -17.44 6.95 -29.17
N GLU A 355 -16.19 6.74 -29.63
CA GLU A 355 -15.77 5.51 -30.27
C GLU A 355 -15.89 4.32 -29.30
N LEU A 356 -15.36 4.49 -28.09
CA LEU A 356 -15.35 3.45 -27.07
C LEU A 356 -16.77 3.03 -26.68
N VAL A 357 -17.65 3.99 -26.40
CA VAL A 357 -19.05 3.70 -26.03
C VAL A 357 -19.77 2.98 -27.17
N ARG A 358 -19.67 3.47 -28.40
CA ARG A 358 -20.31 2.83 -29.56
C ARG A 358 -19.85 1.39 -29.74
N ARG A 359 -18.53 1.16 -29.74
CA ARG A 359 -17.95 -0.19 -29.96
C ARG A 359 -18.25 -1.15 -28.81
N THR A 360 -18.41 -0.64 -27.58
CA THR A 360 -18.79 -1.46 -26.43
C THR A 360 -20.25 -1.90 -26.52
N MET A 361 -21.15 -1.06 -27.02
CA MET A 361 -22.58 -1.42 -27.21
C MET A 361 -22.84 -2.37 -28.39
N GLU A 362 -21.90 -2.49 -29.31
CA GLU A 362 -21.97 -3.40 -30.46
C GLU A 362 -21.50 -4.83 -30.13
N LYS A 363 -20.90 -5.02 -28.95
CA LYS A 363 -20.58 -6.32 -28.36
C LYS A 363 -21.79 -6.82 -27.57
#